data_AF-A0A4Q6G164-F1
#
_entry.id   AF-A0A4Q6G164-F1
#
_cell.length_a   1.000
_cell.length_b   1.000
_cell.length_c   1.000
_cell.angle_alpha   90.00
_cell.angle_beta   90.00
_cell.angle_gamma   90.00
#
_symmetry.space_group_name_H-M   'P 1'
#
loop_
_entity.id
_entity.type
_entity.pdbx_description
1 polymer ?
#
loop_
_entity_poly.entity_id
_entity_poly.type
_entity_poly.pdbx_seq_one_letter_code
_entity_poly.pdbx_strand_id
1 'polypeptide(L)'
;MDTPVDVSPSDSNSLGSVNAPSETSKRLSALSRRGIHIEDADLITRLDQYSIEDVVELKISRFFDQIGTFYPEDVYDLLMSKVEKPLLIQILRRVGGNQVQAAKILGINRNTLRKKIKQYSL
;
A
#
# COMPACT_ATOMS: atom_id res chain seq x y z
N MET A 1 -39.43 26.59 35.09
CA MET A 1 -38.18 27.36 35.32
C MET A 1 -37.05 26.39 35.09
N ASP A 2 -36.61 26.29 33.83
CA ASP A 2 -35.59 25.34 33.41
C ASP A 2 -34.20 26.00 33.54
N THR A 3 -33.29 25.30 34.20
CA THR A 3 -31.87 25.67 34.30
C THR A 3 -31.18 25.48 32.95
N PRO A 4 -30.29 26.39 32.52
CA PRO A 4 -29.56 26.22 31.27
C PRO A 4 -28.42 25.21 31.47
N VAL A 5 -28.34 24.22 30.58
CA VAL A 5 -27.20 23.31 30.46
C VAL A 5 -26.10 24.06 29.70
N ASP A 6 -25.03 24.38 30.41
CA ASP A 6 -23.77 24.88 29.84
C ASP A 6 -23.05 23.71 29.13
N VAL A 7 -22.86 23.83 27.81
CA VAL A 7 -22.05 22.90 27.01
C VAL A 7 -20.88 23.71 26.46
N SER A 8 -19.78 23.72 27.21
CA SER A 8 -18.48 24.13 26.70
C SER A 8 -17.86 22.99 25.86
N PRO A 9 -17.34 23.26 24.65
CA PRO A 9 -16.61 22.28 23.85
C PRO A 9 -15.17 22.22 24.36
N SER A 10 -14.79 21.11 25.00
CA SER A 10 -13.38 20.79 25.24
C SER A 10 -12.90 19.85 24.15
N ASP A 11 -12.33 20.45 23.11
CA ASP A 11 -11.42 19.80 22.20
C ASP A 11 -10.23 19.26 22.99
N SER A 12 -10.11 17.93 23.04
CA SER A 12 -8.83 17.28 23.34
C SER A 12 -8.66 16.11 22.38
N ASN A 13 -8.55 16.43 21.10
CA ASN A 13 -8.02 15.49 20.11
C ASN A 13 -6.50 15.43 20.31
N SER A 14 -6.03 14.33 20.90
CA SER A 14 -4.63 13.99 21.08
C SER A 14 -3.97 13.72 19.73
N LEU A 15 -3.59 14.79 19.02
CA LEU A 15 -2.69 14.75 17.87
C LEU A 15 -1.24 14.69 18.39
N GLY A 16 -0.62 13.51 18.33
CA GLY A 16 0.83 13.42 18.53
C GLY A 16 1.34 12.06 18.97
N SER A 17 1.44 11.11 18.03
CA SER A 17 2.57 10.16 17.96
C SER A 17 2.41 9.25 16.74
N VAL A 18 2.50 9.79 15.53
CA VAL A 18 2.69 8.97 14.33
C VAL A 18 3.75 9.65 13.47
N ASN A 19 5.03 9.42 13.78
CA ASN A 19 6.14 9.56 12.81
C ASN A 19 7.49 9.13 13.43
N ALA A 20 7.51 7.99 14.11
CA ALA A 20 8.77 7.27 14.25
C ALA A 20 8.90 6.39 12.99
N PRO A 21 9.86 6.63 12.08
CA PRO A 21 10.10 5.71 10.98
C PRO A 21 10.39 4.33 11.55
N SER A 22 9.68 3.32 11.06
CA SER A 22 9.92 1.92 11.45
C SER A 22 11.39 1.56 11.30
N GLU A 23 11.90 0.67 12.15
CA GLU A 23 13.31 0.25 12.15
C GLU A 23 13.76 -0.27 10.77
N THR A 24 12.81 -0.83 10.02
CA THR A 24 12.90 -1.24 8.61
C THR A 24 13.15 -0.05 7.67
N SER A 25 12.40 1.05 7.82
CA SER A 25 12.58 2.29 7.05
C SER A 25 13.94 2.95 7.31
N LYS A 26 14.42 2.89 8.57
CA LYS A 26 15.77 3.35 8.95
C LYS A 26 16.87 2.49 8.30
N ARG A 27 16.69 1.17 8.28
CA ARG A 27 17.66 0.24 7.64
C ARG A 27 17.69 0.39 6.13
N LEU A 28 16.55 0.50 5.46
CA LEU A 28 16.54 0.65 4.00
C LEU A 28 17.05 2.02 3.54
N SER A 29 16.81 3.10 4.31
CA SER A 29 17.39 4.42 4.02
C SER A 29 18.91 4.47 4.29
N ALA A 30 19.42 3.72 5.27
CA ALA A 30 20.86 3.57 5.49
C ALA A 30 21.56 2.84 4.33
N LEU A 31 20.89 1.88 3.68
CA LEU A 31 21.41 1.18 2.50
C LEU A 31 21.57 2.10 1.29
N SER A 32 20.71 3.13 1.12
CA SER A 32 20.80 4.07 0.00
C SER A 32 21.93 5.09 0.11
N ARG A 33 22.45 5.36 1.31
CA ARG A 33 23.54 6.34 1.53
C ARG A 33 24.93 5.79 1.25
N ARG A 34 25.06 4.48 1.12
CA ARG A 34 26.33 3.81 0.85
C ARG A 34 26.32 3.45 -0.63
N GLY A 35 27.08 4.19 -1.45
CA GLY A 35 27.19 4.02 -2.90
C GLY A 35 27.74 2.64 -3.28
N ILE A 36 26.90 1.61 -3.12
CA ILE A 36 27.17 0.23 -3.48
C ILE A 36 26.49 0.03 -4.82
N HIS A 37 27.25 -0.30 -5.86
CA HIS A 37 26.69 -0.90 -7.07
C HIS A 37 26.14 -2.27 -6.67
N ILE A 38 24.83 -2.37 -6.51
CA ILE A 38 24.15 -3.61 -6.18
C ILE A 38 23.75 -4.26 -7.49
N GLU A 39 24.23 -5.48 -7.77
CA GLU A 39 23.71 -6.26 -8.89
C GLU A 39 22.23 -6.56 -8.65
N ASP A 40 21.40 -6.58 -9.71
CA ASP A 40 19.95 -6.78 -9.58
C ASP A 40 19.59 -8.08 -8.83
N ALA A 41 20.44 -9.11 -8.93
CA ALA A 41 20.30 -10.38 -8.21
C ALA A 41 20.48 -10.24 -6.69
N ASP A 42 21.39 -9.37 -6.24
CA ASP A 42 21.63 -9.08 -4.83
C ASP A 42 20.47 -8.27 -4.22
N LEU A 43 19.83 -7.40 -5.02
CA LEU A 43 18.64 -6.67 -4.61
C LEU A 43 17.45 -7.60 -4.40
N ILE A 44 17.18 -8.49 -5.36
CA ILE A 44 16.08 -9.46 -5.26
C ILE A 44 16.26 -10.37 -4.04
N THR A 45 17.47 -10.91 -3.87
CA THR A 45 17.81 -11.78 -2.74
C THR A 45 17.62 -11.09 -1.38
N ARG A 46 17.88 -9.78 -1.30
CA ARG A 46 17.63 -8.98 -0.08
C ARG A 46 16.16 -8.64 0.10
N LEU A 47 15.41 -8.41 -0.98
CA LEU A 47 13.97 -8.15 -0.92
C LEU A 47 13.21 -9.39 -0.43
N ASP A 48 13.66 -10.60 -0.79
CA ASP A 48 13.08 -11.86 -0.29
C ASP A 48 13.21 -12.04 1.24
N GLN A 49 14.11 -11.29 1.89
CA GLN A 49 14.26 -11.30 3.35
C GLN A 49 13.18 -10.45 4.06
N TYR A 50 12.50 -9.58 3.31
CA TYR A 50 11.43 -8.72 3.83
C TYR A 50 10.08 -9.34 3.50
N SER A 51 9.13 -9.20 4.43
CA SER A 51 7.74 -9.56 4.14
C SER A 51 7.16 -8.62 3.08
N ILE A 52 6.06 -9.04 2.44
CA ILE A 52 5.34 -8.16 1.51
C ILE A 52 4.84 -6.92 2.27
N GLU A 53 4.41 -7.10 3.51
CA GLU A 53 3.96 -6.07 4.43
C GLU A 53 5.06 -5.02 4.67
N ASP A 54 6.30 -5.44 4.95
CA ASP A 54 7.43 -4.53 5.17
C ASP A 54 7.72 -3.66 3.93
N VAL A 55 7.69 -4.29 2.74
CA VAL A 55 7.96 -3.60 1.48
C VAL A 55 6.84 -2.61 1.15
N VAL A 56 5.59 -2.99 1.42
CA VAL A 56 4.42 -2.14 1.21
C VAL A 56 4.43 -0.96 2.19
N GLU A 57 4.66 -1.20 3.48
CA GLU A 57 4.74 -0.15 4.51
C GLU A 57 5.78 0.90 4.14
N LEU A 58 7.00 0.46 3.80
CA LEU A 58 8.06 1.33 3.37
C LEU A 58 7.66 2.17 2.14
N LYS A 59 7.06 1.54 1.12
CA LYS A 59 6.67 2.25 -0.10
C LYS A 59 5.58 3.27 0.16
N ILE A 60 4.61 2.95 1.02
CA ILE A 60 3.55 3.86 1.41
C ILE A 60 4.10 5.03 2.22
N SER A 61 4.97 4.79 3.20
CA SER A 61 5.62 5.85 3.99
C SER A 61 6.38 6.81 3.08
N ARG A 62 7.18 6.30 2.16
CA ARG A 62 7.92 7.15 1.20
C ARG A 62 7.01 7.89 0.23
N PHE A 63 5.88 7.29 -0.16
CA PHE A 63 4.88 7.97 -0.97
C PHE A 63 4.34 9.18 -0.22
N PHE A 64 3.93 9.04 1.04
CA PHE A 64 3.44 10.16 1.86
C PHE A 64 4.50 11.23 2.12
N ASP A 65 5.76 10.85 2.36
CA ASP A 65 6.88 11.80 2.50
C ASP A 65 7.06 12.67 1.25
N GLN A 66 6.72 12.16 0.06
CA GLN A 66 6.85 12.88 -1.21
C GLN A 66 5.69 13.85 -1.49
N ILE A 67 4.47 13.54 -1.04
CA ILE A 67 3.29 14.40 -1.25
C ILE A 67 3.19 15.51 -0.19
N GLY A 68 3.91 15.39 0.93
CA GLY A 68 3.92 16.38 2.00
C GLY A 68 2.59 16.41 2.78
N THR A 69 2.04 17.59 3.04
CA THR A 69 0.82 17.76 3.85
C THR A 69 -0.49 17.67 3.05
N PHE A 70 -0.41 17.49 1.72
CA PHE A 70 -1.60 17.41 0.88
C PHE A 70 -1.93 15.95 0.57
N TYR A 71 -2.99 15.44 1.19
CA TYR A 71 -3.48 14.10 0.91
C TYR A 71 -4.39 14.12 -0.31
N PRO A 72 -4.18 13.22 -1.29
CA PRO A 72 -5.15 13.00 -2.35
C PRO A 72 -6.51 12.62 -1.74
N GLU A 73 -7.61 12.96 -2.43
CA GLU A 73 -8.87 12.27 -2.19
C GLU A 73 -8.75 10.81 -2.68
N ASP A 74 -9.49 9.89 -2.05
CA ASP A 74 -9.54 8.47 -2.43
C ASP A 74 -8.18 7.72 -2.45
N VAL A 75 -7.28 8.05 -1.52
CA VAL A 75 -5.95 7.39 -1.38
C VAL A 75 -6.07 5.87 -1.25
N TYR A 76 -7.14 5.37 -0.61
CA TYR A 76 -7.38 3.93 -0.52
C TYR A 76 -7.48 3.31 -1.92
N ASP A 77 -8.37 3.81 -2.78
CA ASP A 77 -8.55 3.29 -4.13
C ASP A 77 -7.30 3.50 -4.99
N LEU A 78 -6.61 4.65 -4.82
CA LEU A 78 -5.34 4.91 -5.47
C LEU A 78 -4.30 3.83 -5.15
N LEU A 79 -4.05 3.56 -3.86
CA LEU A 79 -3.03 2.58 -3.44
C LEU A 79 -3.47 1.14 -3.75
N MET A 80 -4.73 0.80 -3.50
CA MET A 80 -5.26 -0.52 -3.83
C MET A 80 -5.15 -0.81 -5.32
N SER A 81 -5.35 0.18 -6.21
CA SER A 81 -5.15 0.00 -7.66
C SER A 81 -3.70 -0.36 -8.01
N LYS A 82 -2.71 0.16 -7.27
CA LYS A 82 -1.29 -0.12 -7.50
C LYS A 82 -0.88 -1.51 -7.05
N VAL A 83 -1.55 -2.09 -6.06
CA VAL A 83 -1.30 -3.46 -5.57
C VAL A 83 -2.12 -4.47 -6.37
N GLU A 84 -3.40 -4.17 -6.60
CA GLU A 84 -4.32 -5.11 -7.23
C GLU A 84 -4.01 -5.34 -8.71
N LYS A 85 -3.71 -4.27 -9.48
CA LYS A 85 -3.40 -4.41 -10.91
C LYS A 85 -2.24 -5.39 -11.18
N PRO A 86 -1.05 -5.30 -10.55
CA PRO A 86 0.02 -6.26 -10.78
C PRO A 86 -0.34 -7.67 -10.30
N LEU A 87 -1.06 -7.82 -9.18
CA LEU A 87 -1.54 -9.12 -8.72
C LEU A 87 -2.41 -9.80 -9.80
N LEU A 88 -3.38 -9.08 -10.36
CA LEU A 88 -4.25 -9.58 -11.41
C LEU A 88 -3.47 -9.97 -12.68
N ILE A 89 -2.53 -9.12 -13.11
CA ILE A 89 -1.67 -9.40 -14.27
C ILE A 89 -0.88 -10.70 -14.06
N GLN A 90 -0.25 -10.86 -12.89
CA GLN A 90 0.60 -12.02 -12.60
C GLN A 90 -0.22 -13.31 -12.60
N ILE A 91 -1.40 -13.31 -11.97
CA ILE A 91 -2.26 -14.49 -11.96
C ILE A 91 -2.80 -14.79 -13.36
N LEU A 92 -3.28 -13.80 -14.11
CA LEU A 92 -3.80 -13.99 -15.47
C LEU A 92 -2.72 -14.56 -16.40
N ARG A 93 -1.48 -14.07 -16.30
CA ARG A 93 -0.34 -14.63 -17.04
C ARG A 93 -0.09 -16.09 -16.66
N ARG A 94 -0.08 -16.39 -15.35
CA ARG A 94 0.18 -17.75 -14.85
C ARG A 94 -0.85 -18.78 -15.30
N VAL A 95 -2.09 -18.36 -15.57
CA VAL A 95 -3.17 -19.23 -16.06
C VAL A 95 -3.48 -19.05 -17.55
N GLY A 96 -2.62 -18.37 -18.31
CA GLY A 96 -2.80 -18.17 -19.75
C GLY A 96 -4.10 -17.42 -20.12
N GLY A 97 -4.55 -16.48 -19.29
CA GLY A 97 -5.77 -15.72 -19.50
C GLY A 97 -7.07 -16.43 -19.10
N ASN A 98 -7.01 -17.64 -18.55
CA ASN A 98 -8.19 -18.35 -18.05
C ASN A 98 -8.80 -17.65 -16.82
N GLN A 99 -9.80 -16.80 -17.06
CA GLN A 99 -10.44 -16.00 -16.01
C GLN A 99 -11.17 -16.85 -14.96
N VAL A 100 -11.67 -18.05 -15.31
CA VAL A 100 -12.33 -18.93 -14.32
C VAL A 100 -11.30 -19.46 -13.34
N GLN A 101 -10.16 -19.91 -13.85
CA GLN A 101 -9.06 -20.39 -13.02
C GLN A 101 -8.42 -19.25 -12.21
N ALA A 102 -8.20 -18.08 -12.82
CA ALA A 102 -7.70 -16.89 -12.12
C ALA A 102 -8.62 -16.49 -10.97
N ALA A 103 -9.94 -16.43 -11.19
CA ALA A 103 -10.90 -16.09 -10.15
C ALA A 103 -10.86 -17.08 -8.97
N LYS A 104 -10.70 -18.38 -9.26
CA LYS A 104 -10.53 -19.42 -8.25
C LYS A 104 -9.24 -19.23 -7.43
N ILE A 105 -8.11 -18.94 -8.09
CA ILE A 105 -6.83 -18.71 -7.40
C ILE A 105 -6.88 -17.44 -6.55
N LEU A 106 -7.48 -16.37 -7.08
CA LEU A 106 -7.65 -15.10 -6.38
C LEU A 106 -8.70 -15.17 -5.26
N GLY A 107 -9.51 -16.23 -5.20
CA GLY A 107 -10.58 -16.36 -4.20
C GLY A 107 -11.72 -15.35 -4.38
N ILE A 108 -11.93 -14.81 -5.59
CA ILE A 108 -12.97 -13.82 -5.88
C ILE A 108 -13.98 -14.34 -6.89
N ASN A 109 -15.18 -13.75 -6.88
CA ASN A 109 -16.19 -14.04 -7.90
C ASN A 109 -15.66 -13.68 -9.31
N ARG A 110 -15.88 -14.55 -10.30
CA ARG A 110 -15.50 -14.32 -11.70
C ARG A 110 -16.06 -13.00 -12.25
N ASN A 111 -17.28 -12.62 -11.89
CA ASN A 111 -17.88 -11.34 -12.31
C ASN A 111 -17.11 -10.15 -11.73
N THR A 112 -16.63 -10.26 -10.49
CA THR A 112 -15.76 -9.26 -9.86
C THR A 112 -14.42 -9.18 -10.59
N LEU A 113 -13.78 -10.32 -10.87
CA LEU A 113 -12.55 -10.35 -11.66
C LEU A 113 -12.76 -9.67 -13.03
N ARG A 114 -13.85 -9.99 -13.74
CA ARG A 114 -14.15 -9.39 -15.04
C ARG A 114 -14.33 -7.89 -14.97
N LYS A 115 -14.98 -7.36 -13.93
CA LYS A 115 -15.11 -5.92 -13.69
C LYS A 115 -13.74 -5.28 -13.47
N LYS A 116 -12.88 -5.91 -12.65
CA LYS A 116 -11.52 -5.42 -12.35
C LYS A 116 -10.61 -5.44 -13.58
N ILE A 117 -10.68 -6.48 -14.42
CA ILE A 117 -9.98 -6.53 -15.71
C ILE A 117 -10.36 -5.32 -16.58
N LYS A 118 -11.65 -5.02 -16.70
CA LYS A 118 -12.13 -3.84 -17.44
C LYS A 118 -11.66 -2.53 -16.80
N GLN A 119 -11.79 -2.39 -15.48
CA GLN A 119 -11.35 -1.22 -14.73
C GLN A 119 -9.87 -0.90 -14.96
N TYR A 120 -9.02 -1.92 -15.01
CA TYR A 120 -7.58 -1.75 -15.17
C TYR A 120 -7.08 -1.84 -16.62
N SER A 121 -7.99 -2.08 -17.58
CA SER A 121 -7.69 -2.27 -19.00
C SER A 121 -6.63 -3.35 -19.24
N LEU A 122 -6.89 -4.55 -18.71
CA LEU A 122 -6.01 -5.73 -18.78
C LEU A 122 -6.43 -6.73 -19.87
#